data_AF-A0A7V1V2G7-F1
#
_entry.id   AF-A0A7V1V2G7-F1
#
_cell.length_a   1.000
_cell.length_b   1.000
_cell.length_c   1.000
_cell.angle_alpha   90.00
_cell.angle_beta   90.00
_cell.angle_gamma   90.00
#
_symmetry.space_group_name_H-M   'P 1'
#
loop_
_entity.id
_entity.type
_entity.pdbx_description
1 polymer ?
#
loop_
_entity_poly.entity_id
_entity_poly.type
_entity_poly.pdbx_seq_one_letter_code
_entity_poly.pdbx_strand_id
1 'polypeptide(L)'
;MSGVGGRRPGVLAIGLVGAVCLGTAAYSSGSPDVRVAASRGLPTEEPPEYDVRELKAYYDWRNDLFFRLFDLHDRGTADFMTARRTYRVWLDEFGTPIAVTMPHPLFYWVDLNNDGEFEPGRGEMWSDPEEDGLNGNERPYDASDLQSRNPGEPSEVVPQDWQHHRSPGGQSR
;
A
#
# COMPACT_ATOMS: atom_id res chain seq x y z
N MET A 1 19.11 64.87 41.11
CA MET A 1 18.01 65.81 41.38
C MET A 1 17.26 66.01 40.07
N SER A 2 15.93 65.83 40.12
CA SER A 2 14.83 66.32 39.24
C SER A 2 15.11 66.63 37.76
N GLY A 3 14.28 66.26 36.79
CA GLY A 3 12.93 65.70 36.85
C GLY A 3 12.18 65.92 35.52
N VAL A 4 11.18 65.06 35.29
CA VAL A 4 9.81 65.34 34.81
C VAL A 4 9.56 65.76 33.33
N GLY A 5 8.66 64.99 32.69
CA GLY A 5 7.78 65.39 31.58
C GLY A 5 7.72 64.29 30.51
N GLY A 6 6.69 63.46 30.31
CA GLY A 6 5.26 63.60 30.57
C GLY A 6 4.52 63.96 29.28
N ARG A 7 4.02 62.97 28.52
CA ARG A 7 2.89 63.13 27.57
C ARG A 7 2.21 61.78 27.28
N ARG A 8 0.89 61.81 27.38
CA ARG A 8 -0.08 60.70 27.38
C ARG A 8 -0.37 60.18 25.96
N PRO A 9 -0.68 58.89 25.75
CA PRO A 9 -1.45 58.45 24.59
C PRO A 9 -2.95 58.62 24.84
N GLY A 10 -3.63 59.26 23.89
CA GLY A 10 -5.08 59.43 23.88
C GLY A 10 -5.75 58.64 22.76
N VAL A 11 -6.88 58.04 23.14
CA VAL A 11 -8.09 57.81 22.34
C VAL A 11 -8.14 56.60 21.40
N LEU A 12 -8.65 55.51 21.97
CA LEU A 12 -9.73 54.64 21.52
C LEU A 12 -10.47 55.04 20.22
N ALA A 13 -10.49 54.13 19.23
CA ALA A 13 -11.55 54.08 18.23
C ALA A 13 -12.02 52.62 18.04
N ILE A 14 -13.28 52.41 18.37
CA ILE A 14 -14.09 51.21 18.12
C ILE A 14 -14.48 51.23 16.64
N GLY A 15 -14.38 50.09 15.96
CA GLY A 15 -14.81 49.94 14.58
C GLY A 15 -14.95 48.47 14.19
N LEU A 16 -16.04 47.84 14.63
CA LEU A 16 -16.52 46.57 14.12
C LEU A 16 -17.33 46.85 12.85
N VAL A 17 -16.84 46.43 11.67
CA VAL A 17 -17.67 46.23 10.48
C VAL A 17 -17.22 44.93 9.83
N GLY A 18 -18.13 43.96 9.79
CA GLY A 18 -17.91 42.66 9.17
C GLY A 18 -17.77 42.77 7.66
N ALA A 19 -16.90 41.93 7.11
CA ALA A 19 -16.95 41.52 5.72
C ALA A 19 -17.17 40.00 5.69
N VAL A 20 -18.43 39.65 5.41
CA VAL A 20 -18.91 38.29 5.16
C VAL A 20 -18.62 37.95 3.70
N CYS A 21 -18.01 36.77 3.52
CA CYS A 21 -18.02 35.86 2.38
C CYS A 21 -17.66 36.39 0.97
N LEU A 22 -16.66 35.75 0.36
CA LEU A 22 -16.93 34.71 -0.65
C LEU A 22 -15.63 33.94 -0.91
N GLY A 23 -15.60 32.70 -0.44
CA GLY A 23 -14.52 31.78 -0.71
C GLY A 23 -14.54 31.37 -2.17
N THR A 24 -13.39 31.52 -2.84
CA THR A 24 -13.04 30.65 -3.96
C THR A 24 -12.23 29.49 -3.39
N ALA A 25 -12.94 28.55 -2.76
CA ALA A 25 -12.40 27.20 -2.63
C ALA A 25 -12.34 26.66 -4.07
N ALA A 26 -11.14 26.63 -4.64
CA ALA A 26 -10.90 25.86 -5.85
C ALA A 26 -11.28 24.41 -5.52
N TYR A 27 -12.39 23.97 -6.10
CA TYR A 27 -12.87 22.61 -6.04
C TYR A 27 -11.89 21.77 -6.86
N SER A 28 -10.81 21.32 -6.20
CA SER A 28 -9.99 20.24 -6.74
C SER A 28 -10.89 19.01 -6.75
N SER A 29 -11.38 18.65 -7.94
CA SER A 29 -12.04 17.38 -8.19
C SER A 29 -10.99 16.28 -8.09
N GLY A 30 -10.51 16.02 -6.88
CA GLY A 30 -9.79 14.79 -6.58
C GLY A 30 -10.76 13.64 -6.86
N SER A 31 -10.37 12.73 -7.74
CA SER A 31 -11.11 11.51 -8.04
C SER A 31 -11.54 10.84 -6.74
N PRO A 32 -12.76 10.27 -6.68
CA PRO A 32 -13.29 9.65 -5.46
C PRO A 32 -12.34 8.57 -4.92
N ASP A 33 -11.56 7.93 -5.79
CA ASP A 33 -10.65 6.86 -5.46
C ASP A 33 -9.43 7.35 -4.64
N VAL A 34 -8.89 8.54 -4.93
CA VAL A 34 -7.78 9.17 -4.17
C VAL A 34 -8.16 9.38 -2.71
N ARG A 35 -9.44 9.64 -2.45
CA ARG A 35 -9.95 9.82 -1.09
C ARG A 35 -10.06 8.50 -0.33
N VAL A 36 -10.21 7.36 -1.01
CA VAL A 36 -10.36 6.05 -0.35
C VAL A 36 -9.03 5.55 0.17
N ALA A 37 -7.96 5.60 -0.62
CA ALA A 37 -6.61 5.21 -0.20
C ALA A 37 -6.10 6.07 0.97
N ALA A 38 -6.21 7.40 0.84
CA ALA A 38 -5.84 8.34 1.91
C ALA A 38 -6.71 8.16 3.18
N SER A 39 -7.99 7.79 3.03
CA SER A 39 -8.87 7.53 4.19
C SER A 39 -8.53 6.26 4.95
N ARG A 40 -7.68 5.38 4.38
CA ARG A 40 -7.27 4.11 4.98
C ARG A 40 -5.78 4.06 5.34
N GLY A 41 -5.13 5.22 5.39
CA GLY A 41 -3.77 5.35 5.91
C GLY A 41 -2.66 5.05 4.91
N LEU A 42 -2.97 4.86 3.62
CA LEU A 42 -1.94 4.83 2.59
C LEU A 42 -1.33 6.24 2.44
N PRO A 43 0.02 6.37 2.44
CA PRO A 43 0.69 7.59 2.01
C PRO A 43 0.23 8.01 0.60
N THR A 44 0.43 9.25 0.17
CA THR A 44 0.08 9.66 -1.21
C THR A 44 1.01 9.05 -2.26
N GLU A 45 2.24 8.78 -1.89
CA GLU A 45 3.26 8.18 -2.75
C GLU A 45 4.20 7.35 -1.87
N GLU A 46 4.89 6.40 -2.49
CA GLU A 46 5.93 5.64 -1.79
C GLU A 46 7.05 6.58 -1.29
N PRO A 47 7.60 6.36 -0.07
CA PRO A 47 8.75 7.10 0.41
C PRO A 47 9.95 7.03 -0.57
N PRO A 48 10.73 8.12 -0.68
CA PRO A 48 11.84 8.21 -1.61
C PRO A 48 12.91 7.13 -1.36
N GLU A 49 13.75 6.90 -2.35
CA GLU A 49 14.95 6.08 -2.21
C GLU A 49 15.82 6.67 -1.07
N TYR A 50 16.22 5.83 -0.13
CA TYR A 50 16.99 6.22 1.08
C TYR A 50 16.23 7.06 2.12
N ASP A 51 14.90 6.91 2.23
CA ASP A 51 14.17 7.47 3.36
C ASP A 51 14.74 6.93 4.69
N VAL A 52 14.96 7.83 5.66
CA VAL A 52 15.54 7.47 6.97
C VAL A 52 14.64 6.57 7.81
N ARG A 53 13.35 6.51 7.47
CA ARG A 53 12.36 5.64 8.09
C ARG A 53 12.33 4.25 7.47
N GLU A 54 13.10 4.02 6.39
CA GLU A 54 13.25 2.68 5.82
C GLU A 54 14.02 1.80 6.80
N LEU A 55 13.32 0.80 7.34
CA LEU A 55 13.90 -0.15 8.28
C LEU A 55 14.66 -1.27 7.56
N LYS A 56 14.16 -1.66 6.38
CA LYS A 56 14.68 -2.81 5.64
C LYS A 56 14.25 -2.79 4.18
N ALA A 57 15.16 -3.18 3.30
CA ALA A 57 14.84 -3.58 1.93
C ALA A 57 15.47 -4.93 1.59
N TYR A 58 14.75 -5.78 0.87
CA TYR A 58 15.25 -7.09 0.47
C TYR A 58 14.56 -7.66 -0.76
N TYR A 59 15.28 -8.46 -1.52
CA TYR A 59 14.76 -9.24 -2.64
C TYR A 59 14.30 -10.63 -2.17
N ASP A 60 13.08 -11.03 -2.52
CA ASP A 60 12.58 -12.39 -2.35
C ASP A 60 12.59 -13.13 -3.69
N TRP A 61 13.52 -14.06 -3.81
CA TRP A 61 13.69 -14.88 -5.01
C TRP A 61 12.55 -15.85 -5.29
N ARG A 62 11.71 -16.18 -4.31
CA ARG A 62 10.57 -17.09 -4.55
C ARG A 62 9.43 -16.41 -5.29
N ASN A 63 9.22 -15.13 -4.98
CA ASN A 63 8.13 -14.34 -5.53
C ASN A 63 8.60 -13.37 -6.62
N ASP A 64 9.92 -13.24 -6.82
CA ASP A 64 10.55 -12.27 -7.73
C ASP A 64 10.14 -10.82 -7.42
N LEU A 65 9.94 -10.54 -6.13
CA LEU A 65 9.53 -9.24 -5.60
C LEU A 65 10.63 -8.62 -4.75
N PHE A 66 10.75 -7.30 -4.84
CA PHE A 66 11.62 -6.51 -3.99
C PHE A 66 10.78 -5.74 -2.97
N PHE A 67 11.02 -6.02 -1.69
CA PHE A 67 10.27 -5.47 -0.57
C PHE A 67 11.00 -4.32 0.08
N ARG A 68 10.26 -3.29 0.50
CA ARG A 68 10.75 -2.19 1.34
C ARG A 68 9.80 -2.00 2.52
N LEU A 69 10.34 -1.91 3.72
CA LEU A 69 9.61 -1.76 4.99
C LEU A 69 9.97 -0.43 5.64
N PHE A 70 8.96 0.28 6.11
CA PHE A 70 9.08 1.63 6.66
C PHE A 70 8.40 1.73 8.02
N ASP A 71 8.94 2.60 8.86
CA ASP A 71 8.35 3.08 10.10
C ASP A 71 7.94 4.54 9.93
N LEU A 72 6.77 4.74 9.32
CA LEU A 72 6.29 6.07 8.98
C LEU A 72 5.90 6.92 10.20
N HIS A 73 5.66 6.27 11.34
CA HIS A 73 5.21 6.91 12.58
C HIS A 73 6.24 6.84 13.74
N ASP A 74 7.50 6.50 13.47
CA ASP A 74 8.61 6.48 14.42
C ASP A 74 8.37 5.60 15.68
N ARG A 75 7.84 4.39 15.49
CA ARG A 75 7.48 3.44 16.56
C ARG A 75 8.50 2.33 16.80
N GLY A 76 9.50 2.21 15.93
CA GLY A 76 10.51 1.16 15.95
C GLY A 76 10.06 -0.16 15.31
N THR A 77 8.88 -0.19 14.70
CA THR A 77 8.33 -1.35 13.98
C THR A 77 7.84 -0.90 12.61
N ALA A 78 7.87 -1.80 11.62
CA ALA A 78 7.36 -1.47 10.30
C ALA A 78 5.84 -1.29 10.37
N ASP A 79 5.33 -0.17 9.87
CA ASP A 79 3.90 0.13 9.78
C ASP A 79 3.41 0.32 8.33
N PHE A 80 4.36 0.32 7.39
CA PHE A 80 4.11 0.40 5.97
C PHE A 80 5.11 -0.46 5.20
N MET A 81 4.64 -1.18 4.19
CA MET A 81 5.49 -2.01 3.34
C MET A 81 5.06 -1.90 1.89
N THR A 82 6.03 -1.92 0.98
CA THR A 82 5.80 -1.97 -0.48
C THR A 82 6.47 -3.19 -1.08
N ALA A 83 5.94 -3.68 -2.21
CA ALA A 83 6.60 -4.68 -3.03
C ALA A 83 6.61 -4.27 -4.50
N ARG A 84 7.80 -4.24 -5.10
CA ARG A 84 8.04 -3.94 -6.50
C ARG A 84 8.34 -5.21 -7.27
N ARG A 85 7.93 -5.24 -8.54
CA ARG A 85 8.35 -6.28 -9.47
C ARG A 85 9.84 -6.15 -9.73
N THR A 86 10.53 -7.28 -9.72
CA THR A 86 11.94 -7.31 -10.08
C THR A 86 12.06 -7.43 -11.60
N TYR A 87 12.88 -6.57 -12.21
CA TYR A 87 13.19 -6.61 -13.63
C TYR A 87 14.37 -7.55 -13.92
N ARG A 88 15.41 -7.45 -13.10
CA ARG A 88 16.62 -8.26 -13.27
C ARG A 88 17.34 -8.42 -11.95
N VAL A 89 17.91 -9.61 -11.74
CA VAL A 89 18.85 -9.86 -10.64
C VAL A 89 20.13 -10.43 -11.18
N TRP A 90 21.26 -9.98 -10.63
CA TRP A 90 22.55 -10.61 -10.81
C TRP A 90 23.31 -10.63 -9.49
N LEU A 91 24.35 -11.44 -9.40
CA LEU A 91 25.22 -11.48 -8.23
C LEU A 91 26.42 -10.57 -8.46
N ASP A 92 26.85 -9.87 -7.41
CA ASP A 92 28.15 -9.20 -7.38
C ASP A 92 29.31 -10.21 -7.28
N GLU A 93 30.54 -9.71 -7.20
CA GLU A 93 31.75 -10.54 -7.07
C GLU A 93 31.81 -11.38 -5.78
N PHE A 94 30.98 -11.06 -4.78
CA PHE A 94 30.89 -11.74 -3.49
C PHE A 94 29.66 -12.67 -3.40
N GLY A 95 28.84 -12.75 -4.45
CA GLY A 95 27.61 -13.54 -4.45
C GLY A 95 26.39 -12.82 -3.86
N THR A 96 26.46 -11.50 -3.65
CA THR A 96 25.34 -10.68 -3.16
C THR A 96 24.38 -10.36 -4.29
N PRO A 97 23.06 -10.58 -4.13
CA PRO A 97 22.10 -10.23 -5.16
C PRO A 97 21.93 -8.72 -5.29
N ILE A 98 22.10 -8.21 -6.51
CA ILE A 98 21.76 -6.86 -6.92
C ILE A 98 20.46 -6.96 -7.73
N ALA A 99 19.37 -6.39 -7.18
CA ALA A 99 18.06 -6.37 -7.81
C ALA A 99 17.79 -5.02 -8.48
N VAL A 100 17.43 -5.04 -9.76
CA VAL A 100 16.84 -3.91 -10.48
C VAL A 100 15.34 -4.12 -10.51
N THR A 101 14.59 -3.12 -10.07
CA THR A 101 13.13 -3.19 -9.96
C THR A 101 12.45 -2.34 -11.03
N MET A 102 11.16 -2.60 -11.22
CA MET A 102 10.26 -1.62 -11.83
C MET A 102 10.22 -0.33 -10.96
N PRO A 103 9.91 0.83 -11.57
CA PRO A 103 9.96 2.12 -10.88
C PRO A 103 8.89 2.28 -9.79
N HIS A 104 7.75 1.62 -9.95
CA HIS A 104 6.60 1.74 -9.06
C HIS A 104 6.26 0.38 -8.41
N PRO A 105 5.77 0.39 -7.17
CA PRO A 105 5.37 -0.82 -6.47
C PRO A 105 4.05 -1.36 -7.04
N LEU A 106 3.93 -2.69 -6.98
CA LEU A 106 2.72 -3.41 -7.36
C LEU A 106 1.78 -3.59 -6.16
N PHE A 107 2.36 -3.72 -4.96
CA PHE A 107 1.61 -3.97 -3.74
C PHE A 107 2.03 -3.03 -2.62
N TYR A 108 1.06 -2.72 -1.76
CA TYR A 108 1.21 -1.97 -0.53
C TYR A 108 0.57 -2.73 0.63
N TRP A 109 1.16 -2.61 1.81
CA TRP A 109 0.56 -3.06 3.06
C TRP A 109 0.60 -1.92 4.07
N VAL A 110 -0.50 -1.75 4.78
CA VAL A 110 -0.61 -0.84 5.91
C VAL A 110 -0.91 -1.66 7.16
N ASP A 111 -0.12 -1.46 8.19
CA ASP A 111 -0.41 -1.98 9.52
C ASP A 111 -1.44 -1.06 10.19
N LEU A 112 -2.70 -1.52 10.24
CA LEU A 112 -3.79 -0.75 10.83
C LEU A 112 -3.91 -0.94 12.35
N ASN A 113 -3.37 -2.03 12.90
CA ASN A 113 -3.51 -2.37 14.31
C ASN A 113 -2.24 -2.06 15.12
N ASN A 114 -1.14 -1.74 14.44
CA ASN A 114 0.16 -1.33 14.99
C ASN A 114 0.87 -2.47 15.74
N ASP A 115 0.70 -3.72 15.30
CA ASP A 115 1.39 -4.88 15.86
C ASP A 115 2.69 -5.25 15.10
N GLY A 116 2.97 -4.56 13.99
CA GLY A 116 4.13 -4.80 13.13
C GLY A 116 3.97 -5.99 12.20
N GLU A 117 2.79 -6.59 12.12
CA GLU A 117 2.49 -7.77 11.30
C GLU A 117 1.56 -7.42 10.13
N PHE A 118 1.90 -7.91 8.94
CA PHE A 118 1.15 -7.64 7.70
C PHE A 118 0.30 -8.83 7.23
N GLU A 119 -0.04 -9.73 8.16
CA GLU A 119 -0.71 -11.00 7.86
C GLU A 119 -2.09 -10.81 7.20
N PRO A 120 -2.50 -11.75 6.31
CA PRO A 120 -3.83 -11.73 5.70
C PRO A 120 -4.95 -11.67 6.76
N GLY A 121 -5.78 -10.62 6.68
CA GLY A 121 -6.88 -10.38 7.63
C GLY A 121 -6.50 -9.62 8.90
N ARG A 122 -5.24 -9.20 9.05
CA ARG A 122 -4.74 -8.35 10.14
C ARG A 122 -4.20 -7.01 9.63
N GLY A 123 -3.46 -7.02 8.52
CA GLY A 123 -3.10 -5.83 7.74
C GLY A 123 -4.00 -5.66 6.51
N GLU A 124 -4.10 -4.43 5.99
CA GLU A 124 -4.76 -4.19 4.71
C GLU A 124 -3.72 -4.20 3.58
N MET A 125 -3.84 -5.20 2.72
CA MET A 125 -3.05 -5.31 1.50
C MET A 125 -3.80 -4.66 0.33
N TRP A 126 -3.06 -3.93 -0.48
CA TRP A 126 -3.54 -3.22 -1.66
C TRP A 126 -2.70 -3.58 -2.86
N SER A 127 -3.33 -3.68 -4.02
CA SER A 127 -2.65 -3.76 -5.31
C SER A 127 -2.87 -2.47 -6.09
N ASP A 128 -1.83 -1.95 -6.72
CA ASP A 128 -1.90 -0.91 -7.75
C ASP A 128 -1.95 -1.58 -9.12
N PRO A 129 -3.13 -1.63 -9.78
CA PRO A 129 -3.26 -2.25 -11.09
C PRO A 129 -2.65 -1.42 -12.22
N GLU A 130 -2.41 -0.13 -11.99
CA GLU A 130 -1.89 0.80 -13.00
C GLU A 130 -0.35 0.90 -12.92
N GLU A 131 0.25 0.46 -11.80
CA GLU A 131 1.70 0.49 -11.51
C GLU A 131 2.28 1.91 -11.76
N ASP A 132 1.56 2.96 -11.34
CA ASP A 132 1.92 4.36 -11.56
C ASP A 132 2.55 5.01 -10.32
N GLY A 133 2.48 4.33 -9.17
CA GLY A 133 3.06 4.77 -7.91
C GLY A 133 2.35 5.97 -7.27
N LEU A 134 1.14 6.29 -7.74
CA LEU A 134 0.31 7.34 -7.18
C LEU A 134 -0.83 6.72 -6.38
N ASN A 135 -0.78 6.90 -5.06
CA ASN A 135 -1.80 6.31 -4.22
C ASN A 135 -3.14 7.03 -4.41
N GLY A 136 -4.14 6.25 -4.80
CA GLY A 136 -5.50 6.69 -5.04
C GLY A 136 -6.28 5.85 -6.05
N ASN A 137 -5.64 4.97 -6.83
CA ASN A 137 -6.32 4.02 -7.72
C ASN A 137 -6.20 2.57 -7.20
N GLU A 138 -5.55 2.36 -6.04
CA GLU A 138 -5.32 1.04 -5.48
C GLU A 138 -6.64 0.34 -5.14
N ARG A 139 -6.58 -0.98 -5.25
CA ARG A 139 -7.69 -1.86 -4.89
C ARG A 139 -7.27 -2.73 -3.72
N PRO A 140 -8.17 -2.96 -2.73
CA PRO A 140 -7.92 -3.97 -1.73
C PRO A 140 -7.61 -5.30 -2.43
N TYR A 141 -6.52 -5.93 -2.04
CA TYR A 141 -6.16 -7.23 -2.61
C TYR A 141 -7.09 -8.29 -2.04
N ASP A 142 -7.84 -8.97 -2.92
CA ASP A 142 -8.71 -10.09 -2.55
C ASP A 142 -8.06 -11.42 -2.95
N ALA A 143 -7.65 -12.19 -1.94
CA ALA A 143 -7.07 -13.52 -2.14
C ALA A 143 -8.12 -14.64 -2.26
N SER A 144 -9.42 -14.33 -2.20
CA SER A 144 -10.50 -15.33 -2.22
C SER A 144 -10.47 -16.20 -3.48
N ASP A 145 -10.06 -15.63 -4.62
CA ASP A 145 -9.93 -16.35 -5.89
C ASP A 145 -8.79 -17.39 -5.88
N LEU A 146 -7.76 -17.20 -5.04
CA LEU A 146 -6.69 -18.18 -4.85
C LEU A 146 -7.12 -19.32 -3.93
N GLN A 147 -8.04 -19.05 -3.00
CA GLN A 147 -8.55 -20.06 -2.04
C GLN A 147 -9.67 -20.93 -2.63
N SER A 148 -10.43 -20.43 -3.61
CA SER A 148 -11.51 -21.17 -4.26
C SER A 148 -11.02 -22.24 -5.25
N ARG A 149 -9.75 -22.19 -5.66
CA ARG A 149 -9.12 -23.20 -6.51
C ARG A 149 -8.75 -24.42 -5.69
N ASN A 150 -9.68 -25.35 -5.54
CA ASN A 150 -9.44 -26.63 -4.88
C ASN A 150 -8.31 -27.39 -5.64
N PRO A 151 -7.12 -27.65 -5.06
CA PRO A 151 -5.98 -28.23 -5.78
C PRO A 151 -6.15 -29.72 -6.19
N GLY A 152 -7.37 -30.26 -6.10
CA GLY A 152 -7.68 -31.67 -6.29
C GLY A 152 -8.78 -31.99 -7.30
N GLU A 153 -9.40 -31.00 -7.95
CA GLU A 153 -10.32 -31.28 -9.07
C GLU A 153 -9.65 -30.93 -10.40
N PRO A 154 -9.18 -31.93 -11.17
CA PRO A 154 -8.97 -31.70 -12.58
C PRO A 154 -10.32 -31.34 -13.20
N SER A 155 -10.33 -30.35 -14.08
CA SER A 155 -11.43 -30.17 -15.03
C SER A 155 -11.44 -31.39 -15.95
N GLU A 156 -12.06 -32.47 -15.50
CA GLU A 156 -12.17 -33.72 -16.22
C GLU A 156 -13.18 -33.51 -17.36
N VAL A 157 -12.71 -32.94 -18.46
CA VAL A 157 -13.36 -33.17 -19.75
C VAL A 157 -13.02 -34.60 -20.10
N VAL A 158 -13.75 -35.56 -19.54
CA VAL A 158 -13.68 -36.97 -19.95
C VAL A 158 -14.15 -37.01 -21.40
N PRO A 159 -13.29 -37.37 -22.36
CA PRO A 159 -13.74 -37.61 -23.72
C PRO A 159 -14.76 -38.77 -23.69
N GLN A 160 -15.92 -38.57 -24.32
CA GLN A 160 -17.09 -39.48 -24.23
C GLN A 160 -16.83 -40.91 -24.74
N ASP A 161 -15.70 -41.15 -25.40
CA ASP A 161 -15.30 -42.41 -26.02
C ASP A 161 -14.82 -43.48 -25.02
N TRP A 162 -14.58 -43.13 -23.74
CA TRP A 162 -14.07 -44.07 -22.73
C TRP A 162 -15.11 -44.71 -21.79
N GLN A 163 -16.42 -44.47 -21.98
CA GLN A 163 -17.45 -44.96 -21.05
C GLN A 163 -17.88 -46.44 -21.23
N HIS A 164 -17.38 -47.17 -22.23
CA HIS A 164 -17.93 -48.50 -22.59
C HIS A 164 -17.18 -49.75 -22.08
N HIS A 165 -16.12 -49.61 -21.28
CA HIS A 165 -15.34 -50.78 -20.81
C HIS A 165 -15.27 -50.90 -19.29
N ARG A 166 -16.41 -51.10 -18.64
CA ARG A 166 -16.46 -51.83 -17.36
C ARG A 166 -17.65 -52.77 -17.32
N SER A 167 -17.44 -54.02 -17.75
CA SER A 167 -18.33 -55.13 -17.40
C SER A 167 -18.05 -55.58 -15.95
N PRO A 168 -19.08 -55.93 -15.16
CA PRO A 168 -18.90 -56.43 -13.81
C PRO A 168 -18.67 -57.95 -13.84
N GLY A 169 -17.58 -58.43 -13.24
CA GLY A 169 -17.28 -59.85 -13.15
C GLY A 169 -16.60 -60.23 -11.84
N GLY A 170 -17.29 -61.03 -11.03
CA GLY A 170 -16.68 -62.01 -10.14
C GLY A 170 -16.66 -61.68 -8.65
N GLN A 171 -17.71 -62.11 -7.93
CA GLN A 171 -17.56 -62.53 -6.54
C GLN A 171 -16.90 -63.92 -6.51
N SER A 172 -15.94 -64.13 -5.62
CA SER A 172 -15.72 -65.44 -5.00
C SER A 172 -15.06 -65.30 -3.64
N ARG A 173 -15.56 -66.13 -2.71
CA ARG A 173 -15.07 -66.39 -1.35
C ARG A 173 -13.60 -66.79 -1.30
#